data_AF-A0A437PMD3-F1
#
_entry.id   AF-A0A437PMD3-F1
#
_cell.length_a   1.000
_cell.length_b   1.000
_cell.length_c   1.000
_cell.angle_alpha   90.00
_cell.angle_beta   90.00
_cell.angle_gamma   90.00
#
_symmetry.space_group_name_H-M   'P 1'
#
loop_
_entity.id
_entity.type
_entity.pdbx_description
1 polymer ?
#
loop_
_entity_poly.entity_id
_entity_poly.type
_entity_poly.pdbx_seq_one_letter_code
_entity_poly.pdbx_strand_id
1 'polypeptide(L)'
;MKKFLSLSLIFISLTVIAQDEPKGVNFFEGSFKQALAKAKKENKLVMLDAYTTWCGPCKVLKTKVFPNKELGDYMNQHFVSIGVDMEAGEGIQLGNTYPIDGYPTLIFFDSDGKIKKKILGLPRGGAQELLSVVKAIK
;
A
#
# COMPACT_ATOMS: atom_id res chain seq x y z
N MET A 1 -63.93 -0.73 -12.23
CA MET A 1 -63.74 0.46 -11.35
C MET A 1 -63.73 0.00 -9.89
N LYS A 2 -62.87 0.61 -9.05
CA LYS A 2 -62.59 0.32 -7.61
C LYS A 2 -61.58 -0.84 -7.43
N LYS A 3 -60.26 -0.65 -7.39
CA LYS A 3 -59.34 0.10 -6.50
C LYS A 3 -59.28 -0.39 -5.04
N PHE A 4 -58.02 -0.51 -4.57
CA PHE A 4 -57.53 -0.61 -3.18
C PHE A 4 -57.55 -2.02 -2.59
N LEU A 5 -56.55 -2.51 -1.87
CA LEU A 5 -55.34 -1.91 -1.28
C LEU A 5 -54.39 -3.09 -0.98
N SER A 6 -53.22 -3.17 -1.61
CA SER A 6 -52.16 -4.06 -1.12
C SER A 6 -51.01 -3.19 -0.63
N LEU A 7 -51.03 -2.95 0.67
CA LEU A 7 -50.03 -2.21 1.41
C LEU A 7 -48.81 -3.13 1.57
N SER A 8 -47.96 -3.23 0.56
CA SER A 8 -46.64 -3.86 0.72
C SER A 8 -45.71 -2.88 1.42
N LEU A 9 -45.49 -3.12 2.72
CA LEU A 9 -44.34 -2.57 3.44
C LEU A 9 -43.07 -3.11 2.77
N ILE A 10 -42.48 -2.29 1.90
CA ILE A 10 -41.14 -2.53 1.39
C ILE A 10 -40.19 -2.14 2.53
N PHE A 11 -39.85 -3.10 3.38
CA PHE A 11 -38.62 -3.04 4.16
C PHE A 11 -37.47 -3.17 3.16
N ILE A 12 -36.96 -2.03 2.66
CA ILE A 12 -35.63 -1.96 2.08
C ILE A 12 -34.68 -2.25 3.24
N SER A 13 -34.38 -3.54 3.43
CA SER A 13 -33.24 -3.97 4.21
C SER A 13 -32.02 -3.39 3.53
N LEU A 14 -31.57 -2.25 4.03
CA LEU A 14 -30.26 -1.68 3.72
C LEU A 14 -29.26 -2.75 4.16
N THR A 15 -28.84 -3.62 3.25
CA THR A 15 -27.72 -4.50 3.49
C THR A 15 -26.51 -3.59 3.59
N VAL A 16 -26.20 -3.17 4.82
CA VAL A 16 -24.90 -2.64 5.19
C VAL A 16 -23.91 -3.71 4.78
N ILE A 17 -23.26 -3.47 3.63
CA ILE A 17 -22.09 -4.23 3.25
C ILE A 17 -21.05 -3.82 4.30
N ALA A 18 -20.91 -4.61 5.35
CA ALA A 18 -19.78 -4.54 6.24
C ALA A 18 -18.56 -4.90 5.38
N GLN A 19 -17.98 -3.90 4.73
CA GLN A 19 -16.69 -4.05 4.08
C GLN A 19 -15.69 -4.28 5.21
N ASP A 20 -15.10 -5.46 5.23
CA ASP A 20 -14.00 -5.83 6.13
C ASP A 20 -12.90 -4.78 5.91
N GLU A 21 -12.81 -3.79 6.79
CA GLU A 21 -11.86 -2.69 6.68
C GLU A 21 -10.45 -3.29 6.61
N PRO A 22 -9.61 -2.90 5.64
CA PRO A 22 -8.29 -3.47 5.50
C PRO A 22 -7.51 -3.24 6.80
N LYS A 23 -7.05 -4.35 7.40
CA LYS A 23 -6.18 -4.35 8.57
C LYS A 23 -4.75 -3.96 8.13
N GLY A 24 -4.57 -2.69 7.73
CA GLY A 24 -3.27 -2.12 7.36
C GLY A 24 -3.06 -1.83 5.88
N VAL A 25 -1.79 -1.74 5.48
CA VAL A 25 -1.35 -1.43 4.12
C VAL A 25 -1.59 -2.62 3.19
N ASN A 26 -2.29 -2.37 2.08
CA ASN A 26 -2.52 -3.36 1.03
C ASN A 26 -1.32 -3.41 0.08
N PHE A 27 -0.77 -4.61 -0.10
CA PHE A 27 0.31 -4.86 -1.04
C PHE A 27 -0.25 -5.38 -2.36
N PHE A 28 0.11 -4.71 -3.44
CA PHE A 28 -0.21 -5.09 -4.80
C PHE A 28 0.55 -6.37 -5.19
N GLU A 29 -0.19 -7.34 -5.71
CA GLU A 29 0.38 -8.57 -6.26
C GLU A 29 0.58 -8.41 -7.77
N GLY A 30 1.84 -8.45 -8.20
CA GLY A 30 2.24 -8.28 -9.60
C GLY A 30 3.65 -7.73 -9.70
N SER A 31 4.05 -7.36 -10.92
CA SER A 31 5.36 -6.76 -11.18
C SER A 31 5.41 -5.28 -10.81
N PHE A 32 6.61 -4.75 -10.57
CA PHE A 32 6.82 -3.31 -10.37
C PHE A 32 6.29 -2.46 -11.53
N LYS A 33 6.43 -2.95 -12.77
CA LYS A 33 5.87 -2.31 -13.96
C LYS A 33 4.33 -2.23 -13.91
N GLN A 34 3.66 -3.29 -13.45
CA GLN A 34 2.21 -3.29 -13.29
C GLN A 34 1.77 -2.37 -12.14
N ALA A 35 2.55 -2.28 -11.07
CA ALA A 35 2.30 -1.33 -9.98
C ALA A 35 2.32 0.12 -10.48
N LEU A 36 3.32 0.49 -11.29
CA LEU A 36 3.39 1.82 -11.93
C LEU A 36 2.19 2.07 -12.85
N ALA A 37 1.82 1.10 -13.68
CA ALA A 37 0.66 1.23 -14.56
C ALA A 37 -0.65 1.43 -13.79
N LYS A 38 -0.84 0.68 -12.69
CA LYS A 38 -1.99 0.83 -11.78
C LYS A 38 -1.98 2.20 -11.12
N ALA A 39 -0.84 2.64 -10.60
CA ALA A 39 -0.69 3.93 -9.94
C ALA A 39 -1.03 5.08 -10.89
N LYS A 40 -0.58 5.01 -12.15
CA LYS A 40 -0.93 5.99 -13.19
C LYS A 40 -2.43 6.00 -13.49
N LYS A 41 -3.07 4.83 -13.57
CA LYS A 41 -4.52 4.71 -13.79
C LYS A 41 -5.35 5.27 -12.62
N GLU A 42 -4.88 5.07 -11.39
CA GLU A 42 -5.57 5.47 -10.16
C GLU A 42 -5.17 6.86 -9.65
N ASN A 43 -4.27 7.55 -10.35
CA ASN A 43 -3.66 8.81 -9.91
C ASN A 43 -3.05 8.71 -8.49
N LYS A 44 -2.30 7.63 -8.26
CA LYS A 44 -1.59 7.32 -7.02
C LYS A 44 -0.08 7.35 -7.24
N LEU A 45 0.65 7.45 -6.14
CA LEU A 45 2.10 7.22 -6.09
C LEU A 45 2.39 5.72 -5.95
N VAL A 46 3.66 5.32 -6.04
CA VAL A 46 4.08 3.93 -5.75
C VAL A 46 4.99 3.92 -4.53
N MET A 47 4.76 2.98 -3.61
CA MET A 47 5.72 2.64 -2.56
C MET A 47 6.30 1.26 -2.86
N LEU A 48 7.62 1.16 -2.94
CA LEU A 48 8.36 -0.09 -3.04
C LEU A 48 8.99 -0.41 -1.68
N ASP A 49 8.58 -1.51 -1.07
CA ASP A 49 9.27 -2.14 0.06
C ASP A 49 10.34 -3.06 -0.50
N ALA A 50 11.57 -2.54 -0.60
CA ALA A 50 12.74 -3.30 -1.02
C ALA A 50 13.25 -4.11 0.19
N TYR A 51 12.99 -5.42 0.17
CA TYR A 51 13.29 -6.33 1.27
C TYR A 51 14.17 -7.51 0.82
N THR A 52 14.59 -8.32 1.79
CA THR A 52 15.13 -9.68 1.56
C THR A 52 14.48 -10.66 2.55
N THR A 53 14.48 -11.95 2.24
CA THR A 53 13.79 -12.98 3.06
C THR A 53 14.41 -13.18 4.45
N TRP A 54 15.73 -12.99 4.56
CA TRP A 54 16.49 -13.14 5.80
C TRP A 54 16.54 -11.85 6.65
N CYS A 55 16.03 -10.73 6.13
CA CYS A 55 16.02 -9.44 6.82
C CYS A 55 15.05 -9.43 8.02
N GLY A 56 15.60 -9.49 9.24
CA GLY A 56 14.84 -9.37 10.49
C GLY A 56 14.04 -8.05 10.59
N PRO A 57 14.67 -6.88 10.38
CA PRO A 57 13.98 -5.59 10.37
C PRO A 57 12.78 -5.49 9.41
N CYS A 58 12.86 -6.15 8.24
CA CYS A 58 11.79 -6.20 7.25
C CYS A 58 10.56 -6.93 7.80
N LYS A 59 10.76 -7.99 8.60
CA LYS A 59 9.67 -8.70 9.30
C LYS A 59 9.00 -7.82 10.36
N VAL A 60 9.74 -6.91 10.99
CA VAL A 60 9.18 -5.94 11.94
C VAL A 60 8.26 -4.96 11.22
N LEU A 61 8.64 -4.43 10.04
CA LEU A 61 7.74 -3.60 9.23
C LEU A 61 6.43 -4.33 8.94
N LYS A 62 6.51 -5.56 8.44
CA LYS A 62 5.34 -6.37 8.08
C LYS A 62 4.42 -6.72 9.26
N THR A 63 4.95 -6.84 10.46
CA THR A 63 4.18 -7.30 11.64
C THR A 63 3.78 -6.20 12.61
N LYS A 64 4.50 -5.06 12.62
CA LYS A 64 4.30 -3.98 13.60
C LYS A 64 3.94 -2.63 12.99
N VAL A 65 4.34 -2.38 11.74
CA VAL A 65 4.14 -1.07 11.09
C VAL A 65 3.02 -1.15 10.06
N PHE A 66 3.15 -2.00 9.05
CA PHE A 66 2.16 -2.12 7.98
C PHE A 66 0.76 -2.55 8.43
N PRO A 67 0.55 -3.33 9.52
CA PRO A 67 -0.79 -3.63 10.02
C PRO A 67 -1.51 -2.46 10.71
N ASN A 68 -0.84 -1.31 10.92
CA ASN A 68 -1.47 -0.16 11.56
C ASN A 68 -2.59 0.40 10.67
N LYS A 69 -3.79 0.55 11.23
CA LYS A 69 -4.98 0.98 10.48
C LYS A 69 -4.82 2.39 9.87
N GLU A 70 -4.41 3.37 10.67
CA GLU A 70 -4.32 4.77 10.21
C GLU A 70 -3.29 4.92 9.08
N LEU A 71 -2.16 4.23 9.19
CA LEU A 71 -1.18 4.14 8.11
C LEU A 71 -1.78 3.45 6.88
N GLY A 72 -2.44 2.31 7.08
CA GLY A 72 -3.11 1.55 6.03
C GLY A 72 -4.11 2.40 5.24
N ASP A 73 -5.04 3.06 5.93
CA ASP A 73 -6.07 3.91 5.35
C ASP A 73 -5.44 4.97 4.42
N TYR A 74 -4.42 5.68 4.91
CA TYR A 74 -3.72 6.69 4.12
C TYR A 74 -2.95 6.08 2.93
N MET A 75 -2.17 5.03 3.18
CA MET A 75 -1.37 4.38 2.14
C MET A 75 -2.25 3.81 1.03
N ASN A 76 -3.36 3.17 1.36
CA ASN A 76 -4.27 2.56 0.39
C ASN A 76 -4.99 3.59 -0.49
N GLN A 77 -5.23 4.78 0.06
CA GLN A 77 -5.82 5.91 -0.66
C GLN A 77 -4.83 6.58 -1.62
N HIS A 78 -3.55 6.67 -1.25
CA HIS A 78 -2.58 7.51 -1.96
C HIS A 78 -1.48 6.75 -2.71
N PHE A 79 -1.25 5.49 -2.38
CA PHE A 79 -0.15 4.69 -2.91
C PHE A 79 -0.63 3.34 -3.44
N VAL A 80 0.05 2.87 -4.49
CA VAL A 80 0.14 1.44 -4.81
C VAL A 80 1.40 0.93 -4.12
N SER A 81 1.22 0.16 -3.05
CA SER A 81 2.33 -0.42 -2.29
C SER A 81 2.71 -1.78 -2.87
N ILE A 82 3.98 -2.03 -3.11
CA ILE A 82 4.50 -3.32 -3.61
C ILE A 82 5.74 -3.71 -2.80
N GLY A 83 5.86 -4.99 -2.44
CA GLY A 83 7.05 -5.53 -1.80
C GLY A 83 7.83 -6.36 -2.80
N VAL A 84 9.13 -6.12 -2.91
CA VAL A 84 10.01 -6.88 -3.81
C VAL A 84 11.19 -7.42 -3.03
N ASP A 85 11.44 -8.72 -3.18
CA ASP A 85 12.67 -9.35 -2.72
C ASP A 85 13.81 -8.96 -3.68
N MET A 86 14.75 -8.16 -3.22
CA MET A 86 15.81 -7.59 -4.06
C MET A 86 16.87 -8.61 -4.49
N GLU A 87 16.83 -9.83 -3.95
CA GLU A 87 17.75 -10.92 -4.30
C GLU A 87 17.13 -11.96 -5.24
N ALA A 88 15.85 -11.80 -5.61
CA ALA A 88 15.12 -12.78 -6.42
C ALA A 88 14.26 -12.11 -7.50
N GLY A 89 13.96 -12.87 -8.57
CA GLY A 89 13.03 -12.45 -9.62
C GLY A 89 13.40 -11.09 -10.24
N GLU A 90 12.40 -10.19 -10.36
CA GLU A 90 12.61 -8.83 -10.87
C GLU A 90 13.47 -7.95 -9.94
N GLY A 91 13.58 -8.33 -8.66
CA GLY A 91 14.33 -7.58 -7.66
C GLY A 91 15.82 -7.46 -7.97
N ILE A 92 16.41 -8.47 -8.62
CA ILE A 92 17.83 -8.43 -9.05
C ILE A 92 18.05 -7.26 -10.04
N GLN A 93 17.17 -7.12 -11.02
CA GLN A 93 17.25 -6.05 -12.02
C GLN A 93 16.88 -4.70 -11.41
N LEU A 94 15.90 -4.67 -10.51
CA LEU A 94 15.53 -3.46 -9.77
C LEU A 94 16.65 -3.00 -8.84
N GLY A 95 17.43 -3.90 -8.24
CA GLY A 95 18.58 -3.57 -7.39
C GLY A 95 19.71 -2.92 -8.17
N ASN A 96 19.92 -3.33 -9.42
CA ASN A 96 20.86 -2.67 -10.34
C ASN A 96 20.36 -1.27 -10.75
N THR A 97 19.05 -1.11 -10.93
CA THR A 97 18.44 0.17 -11.35
C THR A 97 18.34 1.16 -10.18
N TYR A 98 18.03 0.64 -8.99
CA TYR A 98 17.82 1.37 -7.76
C TYR A 98 18.69 0.76 -6.66
N PRO A 99 19.98 1.11 -6.61
CA PRO A 99 20.88 0.59 -5.59
C PRO A 99 20.34 0.82 -4.18
N ILE A 100 20.48 -0.23 -3.36
CA ILE A 100 19.99 -0.30 -1.98
C ILE A 100 21.22 -0.38 -1.06
N ASP A 101 21.37 0.60 -0.18
CA ASP A 101 22.49 0.66 0.77
C ASP A 101 22.27 -0.25 2.00
N GLY A 102 21.04 -0.71 2.22
CA GLY A 102 20.68 -1.63 3.30
C GLY A 102 19.18 -1.93 3.36
N TYR A 103 18.82 -2.94 4.16
CA TYR A 103 17.45 -3.44 4.26
C TYR A 103 16.81 -3.19 5.64
N PRO A 104 15.50 -2.89 5.70
CA PRO A 104 14.63 -2.56 4.56
C PRO A 104 15.00 -1.20 3.96
N THR A 105 14.62 -0.98 2.70
CA THR A 105 14.55 0.37 2.13
C THR A 105 13.17 0.59 1.53
N LEU A 106 12.51 1.66 1.93
CA LEU A 106 11.25 2.10 1.30
C LEU A 106 11.55 3.16 0.26
N ILE A 107 11.17 2.91 -0.98
CA ILE A 107 11.32 3.87 -2.09
C ILE A 107 9.94 4.32 -2.54
N PHE A 108 9.76 5.63 -2.62
CA PHE A 108 8.52 6.25 -3.07
C PHE A 108 8.75 6.85 -4.45
N PHE A 109 7.86 6.53 -5.38
CA PHE A 109 7.89 7.00 -6.76
C PHE A 109 6.62 7.77 -7.10
N ASP A 110 6.74 8.71 -8.03
CA ASP A 110 5.56 9.21 -8.76
C ASP A 110 5.03 8.16 -9.75
N SER A 111 3.87 8.46 -10.36
CA SER A 111 3.21 7.56 -11.32
C SER A 111 3.98 7.38 -12.63
N ASP A 112 5.02 8.19 -12.89
CA ASP A 112 5.93 8.04 -14.02
C ASP A 112 7.23 7.30 -13.64
N GLY A 113 7.35 6.86 -12.39
CA GLY A 113 8.48 6.07 -11.90
C GLY A 113 9.69 6.89 -11.45
N LYS A 114 9.54 8.20 -11.23
CA LYS A 114 10.62 9.02 -10.66
C LYS A 114 10.62 8.94 -9.15
N ILE A 115 11.80 8.79 -8.56
CA ILE A 115 11.96 8.72 -7.10
C ILE A 115 11.62 10.08 -6.47
N LYS A 116 10.68 10.06 -5.52
CA LYS A 116 10.29 11.20 -4.70
C LYS A 116 11.00 11.17 -3.34
N LYS A 117 11.19 9.98 -2.77
CA LYS A 117 11.83 9.78 -1.47
C LYS A 117 12.41 8.38 -1.35
N LYS A 118 13.52 8.25 -0.64
CA LYS A 118 14.02 6.97 -0.10
C LYS A 118 14.08 7.08 1.42
N ILE A 119 13.72 5.99 2.11
CA ILE A 119 13.86 5.83 3.55
C ILE A 119 14.62 4.55 3.79
N LEU A 120 15.80 4.64 4.40
CA LEU A 120 16.61 3.51 4.79
C LEU A 120 16.28 3.09 6.22
N GLY A 121 16.05 1.79 6.42
CA GLY A 121 15.87 1.16 7.72
C GLY A 121 14.43 1.26 8.28
N LEU A 122 14.31 0.89 9.54
CA LEU A 122 13.06 0.93 10.29
C LEU A 122 12.81 2.35 10.85
N PRO A 123 11.60 2.91 10.66
CA PRO A 123 11.18 4.11 11.39
C PRO A 123 11.17 3.82 12.90
N ARG A 124 11.92 4.59 13.70
CA ARG A 124 12.02 4.39 15.16
C ARG A 124 10.69 4.71 15.86
N GLY A 125 9.94 5.67 15.34
CA GLY A 125 8.58 6.01 15.77
C GLY A 125 7.49 5.12 15.15
N GLY A 126 7.86 4.04 14.47
CA GLY A 126 6.92 3.05 13.93
C GLY A 126 5.96 3.63 12.89
N ALA A 127 4.69 3.25 12.97
CA ALA A 127 3.67 3.63 11.99
C ALA A 127 3.39 5.13 11.94
N GLN A 128 3.40 5.82 13.08
CA GLN A 128 3.14 7.26 13.15
C GLN A 128 4.24 8.09 12.47
N GLU A 129 5.51 7.70 12.65
CA GLU A 129 6.62 8.34 11.94
C GLU A 129 6.47 8.11 10.43
N LEU A 130 6.24 6.87 10.01
CA LEU A 130 6.05 6.57 8.59
C LEU A 130 4.88 7.35 7.99
N LEU A 131 3.74 7.41 8.69
CA LEU A 131 2.57 8.18 8.29
C LEU A 131 2.88 9.66 8.10
N SER A 132 3.64 10.25 9.02
CA SER A 132 4.05 11.66 8.93
C SER A 132 4.94 11.90 7.72
N VAL A 133 5.86 10.97 7.42
CA VAL A 133 6.74 11.05 6.26
C VAL A 133 5.95 10.93 4.96
N VAL A 134 5.05 9.95 4.84
CA VAL A 134 4.30 9.74 3.58
C VAL A 134 3.31 10.87 3.31
N LYS A 135 2.75 11.51 4.35
CA LYS A 135 1.93 12.72 4.22
C LYS A 135 2.70 13.93 3.67
N ALA A 136 4.02 13.95 3.82
CA ALA A 136 4.87 15.03 3.32
C ALA A 136 5.30 14.82 1.85
N ILE A 137 5.04 13.64 1.26
CA ILE A 137 5.37 13.33 -0.13
C ILE A 137 4.27 13.94 -1.01
N LYS A 138 4.64 14.93 -1.83
CA LYS A 138 3.77 15.57 -2.82
C LYS A 138 3.97 14.99 -4.20
#